data_AF-H1LIZ2-F1
#
_entry.id   AF-H1LIZ2-F1
#
_cell.length_a   1.000
_cell.length_b   1.000
_cell.length_c   1.000
_cell.angle_alpha   90.00
_cell.angle_beta   90.00
_cell.angle_gamma   90.00
#
_symmetry.space_group_name_H-M   'P 1'
#
loop_
_entity.id
_entity.type
_entity.pdbx_description
1 polymer ?
#
loop_
_entity_poly.entity_id
_entity_poly.type
_entity_poly.pdbx_seq_one_letter_code
_entity_poly.pdbx_strand_id
1 'polypeptide(L)'
;MIQYSFAADRGNDAVSYLYQPLNPALLRLIKHVIDSAHAEGKIAAMCGEMAGDQRALPLLLGMGLDEYSMSSSSILRSRSQMRGLTTGECSTIVDEVLAKCQTADEVESLVNKRLTGVAQ
;
A
#
# COMPACT_ATOMS: atom_id res chain seq x y z
N MET A 1 1.74 -12.64 -4.20
CA MET A 1 1.55 -12.43 -2.75
C MET A 1 0.07 -12.53 -2.38
N ILE A 2 -0.77 -11.59 -2.82
CA ILE A 2 -2.21 -11.51 -2.48
C ILE A 2 -2.97 -12.84 -2.67
N GLN A 3 -2.87 -13.44 -3.86
CA GLN A 3 -3.56 -14.69 -4.19
C GLN A 3 -3.26 -15.83 -3.20
N TYR A 4 -2.03 -15.93 -2.73
CA TYR A 4 -1.65 -16.96 -1.74
C TYR A 4 -2.05 -16.57 -0.33
N SER A 5 -1.98 -15.28 0.02
CA SER A 5 -2.37 -14.79 1.34
C SER A 5 -3.88 -14.95 1.61
N PHE A 6 -4.72 -14.82 0.59
CA PHE A 6 -6.19 -14.93 0.70
C PHE A 6 -6.77 -16.21 0.09
N ALA A 7 -5.92 -17.12 -0.43
CA ALA A 7 -6.35 -18.30 -1.16
C ALA A 7 -7.37 -17.99 -2.28
N ALA A 8 -7.18 -16.86 -2.97
CA ALA A 8 -8.10 -16.31 -3.96
C ALA A 8 -7.37 -16.12 -5.31
N ASP A 9 -7.78 -16.90 -6.32
CA ASP A 9 -7.20 -16.81 -7.66
C ASP A 9 -7.57 -15.48 -8.34
N ARG A 10 -6.56 -14.73 -8.80
CA ARG A 10 -6.75 -13.45 -9.48
C ARG A 10 -7.48 -13.57 -10.82
N GLY A 11 -7.47 -14.75 -11.44
CA GLY A 11 -8.13 -15.02 -12.72
C GLY A 11 -9.56 -15.55 -12.58
N ASN A 12 -10.06 -15.73 -11.35
CA ASN A 12 -11.35 -16.33 -11.10
C ASN A 12 -12.36 -15.29 -10.58
N ASP A 13 -13.26 -14.87 -11.48
CA ASP A 13 -14.28 -13.87 -11.17
C ASP A 13 -15.16 -14.24 -9.97
N ALA A 14 -15.42 -15.54 -9.75
CA ALA A 14 -16.28 -16.02 -8.66
C ALA A 14 -15.69 -15.75 -7.26
N VAL A 15 -14.38 -15.52 -7.15
CA VAL A 15 -13.68 -15.22 -5.88
C VAL A 15 -12.96 -13.88 -5.89
N SER A 16 -13.17 -13.07 -6.93
CA SER A 16 -12.52 -11.76 -7.09
C SER A 16 -12.72 -10.82 -5.89
N TYR A 17 -13.87 -10.91 -5.20
CA TYR A 17 -14.17 -10.12 -3.99
C TYR A 17 -13.23 -10.39 -2.79
N LEU A 18 -12.54 -11.54 -2.77
CA LEU A 18 -11.55 -11.88 -1.75
C LEU A 18 -10.16 -11.30 -2.08
N TYR A 19 -9.95 -10.80 -3.30
CA TYR A 19 -8.71 -10.16 -3.69
C TYR A 19 -8.66 -8.73 -3.13
N GLN A 20 -8.11 -8.58 -1.92
CA GLN A 20 -8.13 -7.33 -1.15
C GLN A 20 -6.71 -6.76 -0.90
N PRO A 21 -6.15 -5.94 -1.82
CA PRO A 21 -4.81 -5.38 -1.68
C PRO A 21 -4.61 -4.46 -0.47
N LEU A 22 -5.68 -3.82 0.01
CA LEU A 22 -5.63 -2.91 1.16
C LEU A 22 -6.03 -3.58 2.48
N ASN A 23 -6.21 -4.90 2.48
CA ASN A 23 -6.56 -5.60 3.71
C ASN A 23 -5.42 -5.45 4.76
N PRO A 24 -5.73 -5.08 6.01
CA PRO A 24 -4.73 -4.86 7.05
C PRO A 24 -3.76 -6.03 7.28
N ALA A 25 -4.20 -7.28 7.10
CA ALA A 25 -3.33 -8.44 7.25
C ALA A 25 -2.23 -8.48 6.18
N LEU A 26 -2.58 -8.13 4.94
CA LEU A 26 -1.62 -8.04 3.84
C LEU A 26 -0.67 -6.86 4.02
N LEU A 27 -1.18 -5.72 4.49
CA LEU A 27 -0.36 -4.54 4.79
C LEU A 27 0.66 -4.82 5.90
N ARG A 28 0.27 -5.55 6.95
CA ARG A 28 1.21 -6.04 7.98
C ARG A 28 2.30 -6.92 7.38
N LEU A 29 1.95 -7.82 6.47
CA LEU A 29 2.92 -8.68 5.79
C LEU A 29 3.91 -7.84 4.95
N ILE A 30 3.42 -6.87 4.18
CA ILE A 30 4.27 -5.97 3.39
C ILE A 30 5.22 -5.20 4.29
N LYS A 31 4.69 -4.56 5.35
CA LYS A 31 5.50 -3.83 6.32
C LYS A 31 6.57 -4.72 6.95
N HIS A 32 6.21 -5.94 7.35
CA HIS A 32 7.16 -6.88 7.93
C HIS A 32 8.31 -7.21 6.96
N VAL A 33 8.02 -7.40 5.67
CA VAL A 33 9.06 -7.63 4.64
C VAL A 33 9.97 -6.41 4.48
N ILE A 34 9.41 -5.21 4.43
CA ILE A 34 10.18 -3.96 4.33
C ILE A 34 11.09 -3.78 5.54
N ASP A 35 10.51 -3.86 6.74
CA ASP A 35 11.25 -3.71 8.00
C ASP A 35 12.37 -4.76 8.11
N SER A 36 12.12 -5.99 7.66
CA SER A 36 13.13 -7.07 7.67
C SER A 36 14.26 -6.83 6.68
N ALA A 37 13.99 -6.26 5.50
CA ALA A 37 15.03 -5.88 4.55
C ALA A 37 15.91 -4.76 5.13
N HIS A 38 15.29 -3.73 5.68
CA HIS A 38 15.99 -2.59 6.28
C HIS A 38 16.81 -2.99 7.50
N ALA A 39 16.33 -3.93 8.33
CA ALA A 39 17.08 -4.47 9.47
C ALA A 39 18.42 -5.12 9.05
N GLU A 40 18.49 -5.63 7.82
CA GLU A 40 19.69 -6.22 7.22
C GLU A 40 20.46 -5.23 6.33
N GLY A 41 20.12 -3.94 6.36
CA GLY A 41 20.73 -2.91 5.51
C GLY A 41 20.45 -3.09 4.02
N LYS A 42 19.39 -3.81 3.64
CA LYS A 42 18.97 -4.05 2.27
C LYS A 42 17.74 -3.20 1.94
N ILE A 43 17.51 -2.99 0.65
CA ILE A 43 16.31 -2.31 0.15
C ILE A 43 15.15 -3.29 -0.04
N ALA A 44 13.93 -2.78 0.02
CA ALA A 44 12.71 -3.48 -0.36
C ALA A 44 12.07 -2.80 -1.59
N ALA A 45 11.80 -3.60 -2.62
CA ALA A 45 11.20 -3.16 -3.86
C ALA A 45 9.86 -3.88 -4.10
N MET A 46 8.89 -3.18 -4.69
CA MET A 46 7.62 -3.78 -5.12
C MET A 46 7.46 -3.68 -6.63
N CYS A 47 7.20 -4.82 -7.25
CA CYS A 47 6.67 -4.91 -8.60
C CYS A 47 5.20 -5.34 -8.57
N GLY A 48 4.43 -4.89 -9.57
CA GLY A 48 3.04 -5.27 -9.74
C GLY A 48 2.07 -4.09 -9.59
N GLU A 49 0.78 -4.38 -9.78
CA GLU A 49 -0.25 -3.34 -9.92
C GLU A 49 -0.37 -2.45 -8.67
N MET A 50 -0.19 -3.02 -7.47
CA MET A 50 -0.27 -2.29 -6.20
C MET A 50 0.80 -1.18 -6.08
N ALA A 51 1.98 -1.35 -6.70
CA ALA A 51 3.02 -0.32 -6.69
C ALA A 51 2.59 0.96 -7.46
N GLY A 52 1.66 0.83 -8.40
CA GLY A 52 1.08 1.95 -9.14
C GLY A 52 -0.32 2.38 -8.67
N ASP A 53 -0.92 1.68 -7.69
CA ASP A 53 -2.25 2.01 -7.18
C ASP A 53 -2.18 3.27 -6.29
N GLN A 54 -2.92 4.31 -6.69
CA GLN A 54 -2.93 5.59 -5.99
C GLN A 54 -3.47 5.49 -4.56
N ARG A 55 -4.28 4.46 -4.27
CA ARG A 55 -4.80 4.22 -2.93
C ARG A 55 -3.76 3.58 -2.01
N ALA A 56 -2.88 2.75 -2.58
CA ALA A 56 -1.81 2.08 -1.84
C ALA A 56 -0.57 2.96 -1.67
N LEU A 57 -0.33 3.89 -2.60
CA LEU A 57 0.89 4.72 -2.65
C LEU A 57 1.26 5.40 -1.32
N PRO A 58 0.33 6.07 -0.61
CA PRO A 58 0.65 6.71 0.68
C PRO A 58 1.03 5.69 1.75
N LEU A 59 0.41 4.51 1.73
CA LEU A 59 0.73 3.45 2.68
C LEU A 59 2.12 2.88 2.40
N LEU A 60 2.44 2.58 1.13
CA LEU A 60 3.75 2.08 0.73
C LEU A 60 4.87 3.09 1.02
N LEU A 61 4.60 4.38 0.77
CA LEU A 61 5.53 5.47 1.09
C LEU A 61 5.74 5.60 2.60
N GLY A 62 4.66 5.53 3.39
CA GLY A 62 4.73 5.57 4.85
C GLY A 62 5.38 4.35 5.48
N MET A 63 5.29 3.18 4.83
CA MET A 63 5.99 1.96 5.26
C MET A 63 7.49 2.00 4.93
N GLY A 64 7.94 2.95 4.10
CA GLY A 64 9.34 3.06 3.70
C GLY A 64 9.73 2.18 2.51
N LEU A 65 8.81 1.82 1.62
CA LEU A 65 9.16 1.09 0.41
C LEU A 65 10.14 1.91 -0.46
N ASP A 66 11.27 1.30 -0.83
CA ASP A 66 12.38 2.00 -1.51
C ASP A 66 12.16 2.15 -3.02
N GLU A 67 11.68 1.10 -3.68
CA GLU A 67 11.52 1.07 -5.14
C GLU A 67 10.12 0.63 -5.59
N TYR A 68 9.60 1.36 -6.58
CA TYR A 68 8.27 1.17 -7.15
C TYR A 68 8.40 0.80 -8.64
N SER A 69 8.01 -0.42 -8.99
CA SER A 69 8.00 -0.91 -10.36
C SER A 69 6.57 -1.17 -10.84
N MET A 70 6.14 -0.44 -11.88
CA MET A 70 4.77 -0.40 -12.36
C MET A 70 4.69 -0.23 -13.88
N SER A 71 3.49 -0.30 -14.45
CA SER A 71 3.28 0.01 -15.87
C SER A 71 3.68 1.45 -16.19
N SER A 72 4.22 1.67 -17.38
CA SER A 72 4.68 2.99 -17.85
C SER A 72 3.58 4.07 -17.76
N SER A 73 2.33 3.68 -18.02
CA SER A 73 1.15 4.54 -17.91
C SER A 73 0.87 5.05 -16.48
N SER A 74 1.31 4.33 -15.46
CA SER A 74 1.08 4.69 -14.04
C SER A 74 2.18 5.59 -13.46
N ILE A 75 3.38 5.57 -14.05
CA ILE A 75 4.57 6.26 -13.50
C ILE A 75 4.32 7.74 -13.24
N LEU A 76 3.79 8.47 -14.24
CA LEU A 76 3.59 9.92 -14.11
C LEU A 76 2.54 10.27 -13.06
N ARG A 77 1.47 9.46 -12.97
CA ARG A 77 0.38 9.66 -12.00
C ARG A 77 0.88 9.42 -10.58
N SER A 78 1.55 8.29 -10.34
CA SER A 78 2.15 7.95 -9.05
C SER A 78 3.18 9.00 -8.62
N ARG A 79 4.08 9.42 -9.53
CA ARG A 79 5.04 10.48 -9.23
C ARG A 79 4.37 11.80 -8.88
N SER A 80 3.30 12.18 -9.59
CA SER A 80 2.54 13.40 -9.30
C SER A 80 1.90 13.35 -7.91
N GLN A 81 1.33 12.21 -7.53
CA GLN A 81 0.75 12.02 -6.21
C GLN A 81 1.82 12.08 -5.12
N MET A 82 2.92 11.33 -5.27
CA MET A 82 4.04 11.31 -4.30
C MET A 82 4.59 12.70 -4.00
N ARG A 83 4.64 13.59 -5.00
CA ARG A 83 5.12 14.98 -4.80
C ARG A 83 4.31 15.78 -3.78
N GLY A 84 3.04 15.44 -3.57
CA GLY A 84 2.18 16.08 -2.59
C GLY A 84 2.13 15.37 -1.24
N LEU A 85 2.94 14.33 -1.04
CA LEU A 85 2.96 13.53 0.18
C LEU A 85 4.25 13.77 0.96
N THR A 86 4.15 13.74 2.28
CA THR A 86 5.32 13.66 3.16
C THR A 86 5.42 12.27 3.78
N THR A 87 6.64 11.76 3.92
CA THR A 87 6.89 10.43 4.50
C THR A 87 6.43 10.34 5.95
N GLY A 88 6.64 11.39 6.75
CA GLY A 88 6.22 11.43 8.15
C GLY A 88 4.70 11.35 8.35
N GLU A 89 3.92 12.09 7.55
CA GLU A 89 2.46 12.00 7.59
C GLU A 89 1.98 10.63 7.13
N CYS A 90 2.56 10.10 6.05
CA CYS A 90 2.25 8.77 5.54
C CYS A 90 2.56 7.68 6.57
N SER A 91 3.67 7.77 7.29
CA SER A 91 4.01 6.86 8.39
C SER A 91 2.94 6.90 9.48
N THR A 92 2.46 8.09 9.85
CA THR A 92 1.38 8.23 10.84
C THR A 92 0.07 7.56 10.38
N ILE A 93 -0.24 7.67 9.08
CA ILE A 93 -1.41 6.98 8.49
C ILE A 93 -1.24 5.46 8.58
N VAL A 94 -0.05 4.95 8.28
CA VAL A 94 0.25 3.51 8.37
C VAL A 94 0.07 3.02 9.81
N ASP A 95 0.62 3.71 10.80
CA ASP A 95 0.49 3.32 12.20
C ASP A 95 -0.99 3.27 12.64
N GLU A 96 -1.78 4.26 12.22
CA GLU A 96 -3.21 4.29 12.52
C GLU A 96 -3.98 3.16 11.84
N VAL A 97 -3.70 2.90 10.56
CA VAL A 97 -4.29 1.80 9.78
C VAL A 97 -3.99 0.45 10.43
N LEU A 98 -2.74 0.20 10.77
CA LEU A 98 -2.32 -1.09 11.32
C LEU A 98 -2.83 -1.32 12.74
N ALA A 99 -3.07 -0.24 13.50
CA ALA A 99 -3.60 -0.30 14.86
C ALA A 99 -5.13 -0.42 14.93
N LYS A 100 -5.86 0.24 14.02
CA LYS A 100 -7.32 0.43 14.16
C LYS A 100 -8.16 -0.32 13.13
N CYS A 101 -7.66 -0.55 11.92
CA CYS A 101 -8.45 -1.13 10.84
C CYS A 101 -8.44 -2.67 10.88
N GLN A 102 -9.60 -3.25 10.56
CA GLN A 102 -9.83 -4.69 10.43
C GLN A 102 -10.21 -5.08 9.00
N THR A 103 -10.74 -4.16 8.20
CA THR A 103 -11.19 -4.42 6.82
C THR A 103 -10.51 -3.52 5.79
N ALA A 104 -10.51 -3.93 4.52
CA ALA A 104 -9.96 -3.11 3.43
C ALA A 104 -10.72 -1.77 3.25
N ASP A 105 -12.04 -1.79 3.45
CA ASP A 105 -12.89 -0.60 3.31
C ASP A 105 -12.59 0.45 4.38
N GLU A 106 -12.30 0.01 5.61
CA GLU A 106 -11.86 0.90 6.69
C GLU A 106 -10.52 1.56 6.36
N VAL A 107 -9.58 0.80 5.79
CA VAL A 107 -8.28 1.33 5.35
C VAL A 107 -8.48 2.38 4.28
N GLU A 108 -9.25 2.08 3.23
CA GLU A 108 -9.50 3.01 2.13
C GLU A 108 -10.19 4.29 2.64
N SER A 109 -11.18 4.15 3.52
CA SER A 109 -11.89 5.27 4.14
C SER A 109 -10.95 6.16 4.96
N LEU A 110 -10.08 5.55 5.78
CA LEU A 110 -9.13 6.27 6.62
C LEU A 110 -8.10 7.01 5.77
N VAL A 111 -7.49 6.32 4.79
CA VAL A 111 -6.51 6.92 3.86
C VAL A 111 -7.13 8.10 3.14
N ASN A 112 -8.32 7.94 2.56
CA ASN A 112 -9.01 9.01 1.83
C ASN A 112 -9.31 10.22 2.73
N LYS A 113 -9.75 9.99 3.97
CA LYS A 113 -10.01 11.06 4.95
C LYS A 113 -8.74 11.84 5.30
N ARG A 114 -7.60 11.16 5.43
CA ARG A 114 -6.33 11.80 5.76
C ARG A 114 -5.77 12.58 4.58
N LEU A 115 -5.87 12.04 3.36
CA LEU A 115 -5.38 12.71 2.15
C LEU A 115 -6.23 13.91 1.72
N THR A 116 -7.54 13.86 1.90
CA THR A 116 -8.41 15.02 1.61
C THR A 116 -8.16 16.20 2.56
N GLY A 117 -7.63 15.94 3.77
CA GLY A 117 -7.16 16.97 4.68
C GLY A 117 -5.77 17.54 4.38
N VAL A 118 -5.02 16.93 3.44
CA VAL A 118 -3.63 17.32 3.08
C VAL A 118 -3.60 18.20 1.81
N ALA A 119 -4.70 18.29 1.07
CA ALA A 119 -4.79 19.09 -0.16
C ALA A 119 -5.15 20.59 0.06
N GLN A 120 -4.81 21.17 1.22
CA GLN A 120 -4.96 22.60 1.51
C GLN A 120 -3.66 23.20 2.03
#